data_AF-A0A524JRB8-F1
#
_entry.id   AF-A0A524JRB8-F1
#
_cell.length_a   1.000
_cell.length_b   1.000
_cell.length_c   1.000
_cell.angle_alpha   90.00
_cell.angle_beta   90.00
_cell.angle_gamma   90.00
#
_symmetry.space_group_name_H-M   'P 1'
#
loop_
_entity.id
_entity.type
_entity.pdbx_description
1 polymer ?
#
loop_
_entity_poly.entity_id
_entity_poly.type
_entity_poly.pdbx_seq_one_letter_code
_entity_poly.pdbx_strand_id
1 'polypeptide(L)'
;MSPKEYTSNNKNISIGTLEKSSTYSRAEKSSSNGDGKAKERVSKDFRDSIFRNRIFEIYDNLYDIKPIKELVDEGTQRACKDLMVNRAKDLEKLGIDIDVKLIVKRIKNNFPYSEIPTNDSKARNFYTATICNLVADSVSDLVLQNQ
;
A
#
# COMPACT_ATOMS: atom_id res chain seq x y z
N MET A 1 20.43 -31.99 -54.76
CA MET A 1 19.18 -31.63 -54.06
C MET A 1 19.55 -30.69 -52.93
N SER A 2 19.17 -29.41 -53.03
CA SER A 2 19.47 -28.36 -52.05
C SER A 2 18.31 -28.22 -51.06
N PRO A 3 18.54 -28.19 -49.74
CA PRO A 3 17.50 -27.90 -48.77
C PRO A 3 17.11 -26.41 -48.82
N LYS A 4 15.82 -26.14 -48.95
CA LYS A 4 15.23 -24.79 -49.02
C LYS A 4 15.23 -24.14 -47.63
N GLU A 5 15.61 -22.87 -47.59
CA GLU A 5 15.56 -21.98 -46.43
C GLU A 5 14.12 -21.79 -45.95
N TYR A 6 13.88 -21.97 -44.65
CA TYR A 6 12.61 -21.63 -44.01
C TYR A 6 12.70 -20.19 -43.48
N THR A 7 11.99 -19.30 -44.14
CA THR A 7 11.73 -17.92 -43.73
C THR A 7 10.93 -17.89 -42.42
N SER A 8 11.44 -17.16 -41.42
CA SER A 8 10.74 -16.87 -40.18
C SER A 8 9.74 -15.73 -40.40
N ASN A 9 8.45 -16.04 -40.34
CA ASN A 9 7.39 -15.03 -40.40
C ASN A 9 7.20 -14.36 -39.03
N ASN A 10 7.33 -13.03 -39.02
CA ASN A 10 7.00 -12.13 -37.92
C ASN A 10 5.60 -12.40 -37.35
N LYS A 11 5.51 -12.82 -36.08
CA LYS A 11 4.26 -12.75 -35.33
C LYS A 11 4.11 -11.34 -34.75
N ASN A 12 3.27 -10.54 -35.41
CA ASN A 12 2.76 -9.28 -34.88
C ASN A 12 2.01 -9.52 -33.56
N ILE A 13 2.42 -8.80 -32.52
CA ILE A 13 1.70 -8.72 -31.24
C ILE A 13 0.47 -7.85 -31.48
N SER A 14 -0.70 -8.49 -31.53
CA SER A 14 -1.99 -7.80 -31.51
C SER A 14 -2.19 -7.17 -30.13
N ILE A 15 -2.03 -5.85 -30.06
CA ILE A 15 -2.33 -5.05 -28.87
C ILE A 15 -3.86 -5.04 -28.74
N GLY A 16 -4.36 -5.86 -27.83
CA GLY A 16 -5.76 -5.88 -27.43
C GLY A 16 -6.18 -4.52 -26.87
N THR A 17 -7.25 -4.01 -27.45
CA THR A 17 -7.92 -2.74 -27.17
C THR A 17 -8.18 -2.57 -25.67
N LEU A 18 -7.57 -1.56 -25.06
CA LEU A 18 -7.78 -1.20 -23.67
C LEU A 18 -9.15 -0.51 -23.57
N GLU A 19 -10.18 -1.27 -23.18
CA GLU A 19 -11.46 -0.69 -22.79
C GLU A 19 -11.24 0.23 -21.57
N LYS A 20 -11.41 1.54 -21.82
CA LYS A 20 -11.39 2.59 -20.80
C LYS A 20 -12.64 2.46 -19.94
N SER A 21 -12.53 1.85 -18.77
CA SER A 21 -13.54 1.98 -17.74
C SER A 21 -13.31 3.26 -16.93
N SER A 22 -14.20 4.23 -17.18
CA SER A 22 -14.83 5.13 -16.20
C SER A 22 -13.95 5.70 -15.08
N THR A 23 -13.31 6.82 -15.40
CA THR A 23 -12.99 8.00 -14.57
C THR A 23 -13.39 7.93 -13.07
N TYR A 24 -12.43 7.60 -12.21
CA TYR A 24 -12.32 8.29 -10.92
C TYR A 24 -11.49 9.55 -11.15
N SER A 25 -12.07 10.71 -10.88
CA SER A 25 -11.43 12.01 -10.99
C SER A 25 -10.13 12.03 -10.20
N ARG A 26 -9.01 11.83 -10.90
CA ARG A 26 -7.67 12.00 -10.34
C ARG A 26 -7.51 13.49 -10.07
N ALA A 27 -7.60 13.89 -8.81
CA ALA A 27 -7.22 15.22 -8.38
C ALA A 27 -5.85 15.54 -9.00
N GLU A 28 -5.76 16.66 -9.71
CA GLU A 28 -4.51 17.14 -10.31
C GLU A 28 -3.46 17.24 -9.20
N LYS A 29 -2.44 16.37 -9.28
CA LYS A 29 -1.28 16.47 -8.39
C LYS A 29 -0.57 17.77 -8.77
N SER A 30 -0.73 18.79 -7.95
CA SER A 30 0.14 19.96 -7.96
C SER A 30 1.58 19.48 -7.86
N SER A 31 2.38 19.89 -8.85
CA SER A 31 3.81 19.62 -8.89
C SER A 31 4.48 20.22 -7.65
N SER A 32 4.85 19.37 -6.70
CA SER A 32 5.75 19.76 -5.61
C SER A 32 7.05 18.99 -5.72
N ASN A 33 8.14 19.77 -5.71
CA ASN A 33 9.49 19.57 -5.15
C ASN A 33 10.04 18.14 -5.05
N GLY A 34 11.34 17.98 -5.36
CA GLY A 34 12.05 16.69 -5.37
C GLY A 34 11.78 15.76 -4.18
N ASP A 35 11.55 16.33 -2.99
CA ASP A 35 11.21 15.61 -1.75
C ASP A 35 9.89 14.84 -1.82
N GLY A 36 8.87 15.38 -2.50
CA GLY A 36 7.58 14.71 -2.66
C GLY A 36 7.68 13.43 -3.50
N LYS A 37 8.55 13.45 -4.52
CA LYS A 37 8.84 12.26 -5.35
C LYS A 37 9.67 11.21 -4.59
N ALA A 38 10.60 11.66 -3.75
CA ALA A 38 11.37 10.76 -2.89
C ALA A 38 10.46 10.07 -1.87
N LYS A 39 9.63 10.83 -1.15
CA LYS A 39 8.63 10.29 -0.22
C LYS A 39 7.67 9.33 -0.89
N GLU A 40 7.14 9.64 -2.08
CA GLU A 40 6.25 8.74 -2.79
C GLU A 40 6.92 7.40 -3.14
N ARG A 41 8.20 7.39 -3.51
CA ARG A 41 8.95 6.15 -3.77
C ARG A 41 9.16 5.33 -2.50
N VAL A 42 9.59 5.96 -1.42
CA VAL A 42 9.82 5.29 -0.13
C VAL A 42 8.51 4.75 0.44
N SER A 43 7.43 5.54 0.42
CA SER A 43 6.10 5.10 0.86
C SER A 43 5.56 3.95 0.01
N LYS A 44 5.83 3.95 -1.29
CA LYS A 44 5.45 2.81 -2.14
C LYS A 44 6.21 1.55 -1.73
N ASP A 45 7.51 1.65 -1.53
CA ASP A 45 8.37 0.51 -1.16
C ASP A 45 7.95 -0.11 0.19
N PHE A 46 7.67 0.72 1.20
CA PHE A 46 7.12 0.25 2.47
C PHE A 46 5.74 -0.36 2.30
N ARG A 47 4.84 0.29 1.55
CA ARG A 47 3.49 -0.24 1.33
C ARG A 47 3.52 -1.62 0.68
N ASP A 48 4.38 -1.81 -0.32
CA ASP A 48 4.53 -3.08 -1.04
C ASP A 48 5.15 -4.18 -0.14
N SER A 49 5.74 -3.78 1.00
CA SER A 49 6.30 -4.68 2.02
C SER A 49 5.27 -5.11 3.08
N ILE A 50 4.04 -4.58 3.03
CA ILE A 50 2.95 -4.99 3.92
C ILE A 50 2.13 -6.08 3.22
N PHE A 51 1.91 -7.22 3.89
CA PHE A 51 1.13 -8.30 3.32
C PHE A 51 -0.37 -8.00 3.43
N ARG A 52 -0.95 -7.41 2.39
CA ARG A 52 -2.37 -6.98 2.35
C ARG A 52 -3.35 -8.10 2.73
N ASN A 53 -3.07 -9.35 2.37
CA ASN A 53 -3.90 -10.51 2.73
C ASN A 53 -4.06 -10.67 4.25
N ARG A 54 -3.02 -10.42 5.02
CA ARG A 54 -3.09 -10.50 6.50
C ARG A 54 -3.96 -9.41 7.10
N ILE A 55 -4.01 -8.25 6.45
CA ILE A 55 -4.88 -7.14 6.86
C ILE A 55 -6.33 -7.43 6.46
N PHE A 56 -6.56 -8.08 5.31
CA PHE A 56 -7.86 -8.60 4.93
C PHE A 56 -8.39 -9.60 5.94
N GLU A 57 -7.57 -10.57 6.35
CA GLU A 57 -7.93 -11.56 7.37
C GLU A 57 -8.31 -10.91 8.70
N ILE A 58 -7.63 -9.84 9.12
CA ILE A 58 -8.01 -9.08 10.32
C ILE A 58 -9.41 -8.49 10.18
N TYR A 59 -9.71 -7.88 9.03
CA TYR A 59 -11.04 -7.33 8.77
C TYR A 59 -12.10 -8.43 8.78
N ASP A 60 -11.91 -9.46 7.95
CA ASP A 60 -12.90 -10.53 7.73
C ASP A 60 -13.21 -11.30 9.03
N ASN A 61 -12.22 -11.47 9.92
CA ASN A 61 -12.42 -12.21 11.17
C ASN A 61 -12.98 -11.37 12.31
N LEU A 62 -12.76 -10.05 12.32
CA LEU A 62 -13.05 -9.21 13.48
C LEU A 62 -14.13 -8.15 13.24
N TYR A 63 -14.52 -7.90 11.98
CA TYR A 63 -15.43 -6.81 11.62
C TYR A 63 -16.78 -6.88 12.35
N ASP A 64 -17.34 -8.08 12.50
CA ASP A 64 -18.63 -8.29 13.15
C ASP A 64 -18.55 -8.29 14.70
N ILE A 65 -17.35 -8.33 15.26
CA ILE A 65 -17.12 -8.56 16.70
C ILE A 65 -16.53 -7.31 17.37
N LYS A 66 -15.75 -6.51 16.63
CA LYS A 66 -15.01 -5.36 17.15
C LYS A 66 -15.50 -4.04 16.55
N PRO A 67 -15.52 -2.95 17.33
CA PRO A 67 -15.69 -1.62 16.78
C PRO A 67 -14.60 -1.30 15.75
N ILE A 68 -14.92 -0.56 14.69
CA ILE A 68 -13.97 -0.19 13.64
C ILE A 68 -12.69 0.48 14.16
N LYS A 69 -12.77 1.22 15.26
CA LYS A 69 -11.59 1.84 15.91
C LYS A 69 -10.62 0.81 16.47
N GLU A 70 -11.10 -0.32 16.97
CA GLU A 70 -10.27 -1.43 17.42
C GLU A 70 -9.71 -2.20 16.23
N LEU A 71 -10.50 -2.43 15.17
CA LEU A 71 -9.99 -3.02 13.93
C LEU A 71 -8.81 -2.22 13.38
N VAL A 72 -8.94 -0.89 13.27
CA VAL A 72 -7.85 -0.01 12.82
C VAL A 72 -6.58 -0.19 13.67
N ASP A 73 -6.72 -0.43 14.97
CA ASP A 73 -5.60 -0.73 15.87
C ASP A 73 -4.89 -2.03 15.46
N GLU A 74 -5.65 -3.14 15.38
CA GLU A 74 -5.15 -4.47 15.03
C GLU A 74 -4.49 -4.48 13.64
N GLY A 75 -5.14 -3.87 12.65
CA GLY A 75 -4.61 -3.75 11.29
C GLY A 75 -3.31 -2.94 11.26
N THR A 76 -3.26 -1.83 12.01
CA THR A 76 -2.06 -1.00 12.09
C THR A 76 -0.90 -1.75 12.75
N GLN A 77 -1.14 -2.38 13.89
CA GLN A 77 -0.12 -3.19 14.58
C GLN A 77 0.43 -4.27 13.67
N ARG A 78 -0.45 -4.95 12.92
CA ARG A 78 -0.01 -6.00 12.00
C ARG A 78 0.82 -5.45 10.85
N ALA A 79 0.39 -4.36 10.23
CA ALA A 79 1.12 -3.72 9.15
C ALA A 79 2.51 -3.23 9.62
N CYS A 80 2.61 -2.63 10.80
CA CYS A 80 3.89 -2.27 11.41
C CYS A 80 4.78 -3.50 11.63
N LYS A 81 4.24 -4.59 12.15
CA LYS A 81 4.99 -5.84 12.35
C LYS A 81 5.52 -6.42 11.04
N ASP A 82 4.70 -6.43 10.00
CA ASP A 82 5.12 -6.90 8.67
C ASP A 82 6.28 -6.03 8.14
N LEU A 83 6.25 -4.71 8.33
CA LEU A 83 7.36 -3.82 7.98
C LEU A 83 8.63 -4.10 8.79
N MET A 84 8.52 -4.20 10.11
CA MET A 84 9.65 -4.47 10.99
C MET A 84 10.35 -5.79 10.63
N VAL A 85 9.59 -6.79 10.17
CA VAL A 85 10.16 -8.09 9.73
C VAL A 85 10.74 -7.98 8.33
N ASN A 86 9.99 -7.47 7.36
CA ASN A 86 10.38 -7.49 5.95
C ASN A 86 11.46 -6.45 5.61
N ARG A 87 11.57 -5.38 6.40
CA ARG A 87 12.52 -4.28 6.23
C ARG A 87 13.47 -4.12 7.40
N ALA A 88 13.60 -5.15 8.26
CA ALA A 88 14.48 -5.15 9.43
C ALA A 88 15.88 -4.61 9.11
N LYS A 89 16.53 -5.16 8.07
CA LYS A 89 17.90 -4.79 7.67
C LYS A 89 18.00 -3.34 7.20
N ASP A 90 16.97 -2.84 6.52
CA ASP A 90 16.97 -1.46 5.99
C ASP A 90 16.78 -0.47 7.13
N LEU A 91 15.84 -0.76 8.04
CA LEU A 91 15.59 0.04 9.24
C LEU A 91 16.79 0.06 10.20
N GLU A 92 17.43 -1.10 10.41
CA GLU A 92 18.62 -1.23 11.25
C GLU A 92 19.79 -0.40 10.71
N LYS A 93 20.05 -0.45 9.40
CA LYS A 93 21.09 0.36 8.76
C LYS A 93 20.85 1.86 8.90
N LEU A 94 19.59 2.26 8.93
CA LEU A 94 19.18 3.66 9.11
C LEU A 94 19.08 4.06 10.58
N GLY A 95 19.27 3.14 11.53
CA GLY A 95 19.12 3.39 12.96
C GLY A 95 17.68 3.71 13.38
N ILE A 96 16.69 3.26 12.62
CA ILE A 96 15.28 3.59 12.83
C ILE A 96 14.61 2.51 13.66
N ASP A 97 14.05 2.91 14.80
CA ASP A 97 13.13 2.10 15.57
C ASP A 97 11.68 2.53 15.31
N ILE A 98 10.81 1.55 15.04
CA ILE A 98 9.40 1.79 14.76
C ILE A 98 8.63 1.71 16.07
N ASP A 99 8.29 2.88 16.64
CA ASP A 99 7.34 2.93 17.76
C ASP A 99 5.91 2.66 17.27
N VAL A 100 5.53 1.39 17.37
CA VAL A 100 4.21 0.90 16.96
C VAL A 100 3.09 1.63 17.70
N LYS A 101 3.25 1.96 18.99
CA LYS A 101 2.20 2.63 19.77
C LYS A 101 1.94 4.04 19.26
N LEU A 102 3.01 4.78 18.93
CA LEU A 102 2.89 6.11 18.35
C LEU A 102 2.24 6.06 16.96
N ILE A 103 2.63 5.12 16.10
CA ILE A 103 2.03 4.96 14.77
C ILE A 103 0.56 4.59 14.88
N VAL A 104 0.20 3.61 15.73
CA VAL A 104 -1.20 3.26 16.01
C VAL A 104 -2.00 4.48 16.43
N LYS A 105 -1.50 5.27 17.38
CA LYS A 105 -2.18 6.48 17.85
C LYS A 105 -2.38 7.49 16.71
N ARG A 106 -1.33 7.72 15.90
CA ARG A 106 -1.38 8.63 14.75
C ARG A 106 -2.42 8.16 13.72
N ILE A 107 -2.42 6.88 13.38
CA ILE A 107 -3.32 6.32 12.36
C ILE A 107 -4.76 6.29 12.84
N LYS A 108 -5.03 5.91 14.10
CA LYS A 108 -6.38 6.00 14.67
C LYS A 108 -6.95 7.41 14.64
N ASN A 109 -6.12 8.44 14.75
CA ASN A 109 -6.60 9.82 14.66
C ASN A 109 -6.81 10.29 13.22
N ASN A 110 -6.01 9.80 12.28
CA ASN A 110 -6.03 10.23 10.88
C ASN A 110 -6.88 9.33 9.98
N PHE A 111 -7.39 8.22 10.50
CA PHE A 111 -8.19 7.29 9.71
C PHE A 111 -9.52 7.95 9.31
N PRO A 112 -9.86 8.00 8.02
CA PRO A 112 -11.08 8.64 7.52
C PRO A 112 -12.35 7.79 7.79
N TYR A 113 -12.78 7.73 9.05
CA TYR A 113 -13.91 6.89 9.47
C TYR A 113 -15.23 7.23 8.77
N SER A 114 -15.44 8.50 8.43
CA SER A 114 -16.66 8.96 7.74
C SER A 114 -16.71 8.57 6.26
N GLU A 115 -15.59 8.13 5.68
CA GLU A 115 -15.48 7.77 4.26
C GLU A 115 -15.61 6.27 4.02
N ILE A 116 -15.82 5.47 5.08
CA ILE A 116 -15.97 4.02 4.96
C ILE A 116 -17.21 3.70 4.10
N PRO A 117 -17.05 2.99 2.97
CA PRO A 117 -18.17 2.57 2.15
C PRO A 117 -19.16 1.67 2.91
N THR A 118 -20.45 1.78 2.60
CA THR A 118 -21.49 0.91 3.18
C THR A 118 -21.53 -0.51 2.59
N ASN A 119 -20.87 -0.72 1.46
CA ASN A 119 -20.76 -2.04 0.84
C ASN A 119 -19.57 -2.81 1.43
N ASP A 120 -19.79 -3.99 2.00
CA ASP A 120 -18.77 -4.75 2.74
C ASP A 120 -17.48 -5.01 1.96
N SER A 121 -17.59 -5.42 0.69
CA SER A 121 -16.40 -5.67 -0.15
C SER A 121 -15.61 -4.38 -0.39
N LYS A 122 -16.30 -3.26 -0.63
CA LYS A 122 -15.67 -1.94 -0.75
C LYS A 122 -15.10 -1.47 0.59
N ALA A 123 -15.80 -1.70 1.70
CA ALA A 123 -15.38 -1.34 3.05
C ALA A 123 -14.09 -2.06 3.44
N ARG A 124 -14.02 -3.37 3.18
CA ARG A 124 -12.83 -4.20 3.39
C ARG A 124 -11.63 -3.71 2.59
N ASN A 125 -11.84 -3.44 1.30
CA ASN A 125 -10.78 -2.93 0.42
C ASN A 125 -10.31 -1.54 0.85
N PHE A 126 -11.26 -0.67 1.22
CA PHE A 126 -10.99 0.65 1.76
C PHE A 126 -10.15 0.55 3.03
N TYR A 127 -10.62 -0.18 4.03
CA TYR A 127 -9.92 -0.41 5.29
C TYR A 127 -8.47 -0.87 5.05
N THR A 128 -8.30 -1.93 4.25
CA THR A 128 -6.99 -2.52 3.99
C THR A 128 -6.06 -1.54 3.27
N ALA A 129 -6.55 -0.88 2.21
CA ALA A 129 -5.76 0.09 1.47
C ALA A 129 -5.37 1.29 2.34
N THR A 130 -6.30 1.81 3.12
CA THR A 130 -6.10 2.96 4.00
C THR A 130 -5.07 2.66 5.09
N ILE A 131 -5.16 1.51 5.77
CA ILE A 131 -4.14 1.07 6.74
C ILE A 131 -2.77 0.98 6.08
N CYS A 132 -2.64 0.25 4.96
CA CYS A 132 -1.36 0.09 4.29
C CYS A 132 -0.75 1.43 3.85
N ASN A 133 -1.57 2.35 3.32
CA ASN A 133 -1.12 3.66 2.90
C ASN A 133 -0.67 4.51 4.10
N LEU A 134 -1.48 4.58 5.17
CA LEU A 134 -1.19 5.42 6.34
C LEU A 134 0.04 4.93 7.12
N VAL A 135 0.19 3.61 7.26
CA VAL A 135 1.39 3.00 7.88
C VAL A 135 2.62 3.29 7.06
N ALA A 136 2.57 3.02 5.75
CA ALA A 136 3.71 3.26 4.87
C ALA A 136 4.11 4.74 4.86
N ASP A 137 3.14 5.66 4.82
CA ASP A 137 3.43 7.09 4.88
C ASP A 137 4.06 7.51 6.21
N SER A 138 3.55 6.98 7.32
CA SER A 138 4.08 7.26 8.65
C SER A 138 5.51 6.77 8.82
N VAL A 139 5.86 5.59 8.29
CA VAL A 139 7.22 5.05 8.35
C VAL A 139 8.15 5.78 7.38
N SER A 140 7.68 6.17 6.21
CA SER A 140 8.45 7.01 5.29
C SER A 140 8.83 8.36 5.90
N ASP A 141 7.92 8.99 6.64
CA ASP A 141 8.22 10.24 7.35
C ASP A 141 9.39 10.05 8.33
N LEU A 142 9.38 8.94 9.08
CA LEU A 142 10.47 8.61 10.01
C LEU A 142 11.80 8.41 9.27
N VAL A 143 11.77 7.71 8.13
CA VAL A 143 12.97 7.45 7.32
C VAL A 143 13.56 8.73 6.75
N LEU A 144 12.73 9.60 6.20
CA LEU A 144 13.18 10.85 5.59
C LEU A 144 13.67 11.87 6.62
N GLN A 145 13.19 11.80 7.87
CA GLN A 145 13.70 12.62 8.97
C GLN A 145 15.11 12.21 9.43
N ASN A 146 15.53 10.98 9.12
CA ASN A 146 16.84 10.42 9.50
C ASN A 146 17.86 10.42 8.35
N GLN A 147 17.54 11.04 7.21
CA GLN A 147 18.44 11.23 6.06
C GLN A 147 18.97 12.66 6.01
#